data_AF-K3X6W7-F1
#
_entry.id   AF-K3X6W7-F1
#
_cell.length_a   1.000
_cell.length_b   1.000
_cell.length_c   1.000
_cell.angle_alpha   90.00
_cell.angle_beta   90.00
_cell.angle_gamma   90.00
#
_symmetry.space_group_name_H-M   'P 1'
#
loop_
_entity.id
_entity.type
_entity.pdbx_description
1 polymer ?
#
loop_
_entity_poly.entity_id
_entity_poly.type
_entity_poly.pdbx_seq_one_letter_code
_entity_poly.pdbx_strand_id
1 'polypeptide(L)'
;MPSSDSSYDLYFQRLQFFWKHLRFLLVFSAEQAFLRWRFTQDRAKMKALDTLAKRIVPKASKQVCIAYGDWSRRNGIKGHASGPVKGFVEALKRRATVIPMDEYRTSITCSCCHQRLKQARLFTKMKRKEDEVDIRQKERPSKKEVKEIVEMAKFKNPKLADKKVVLKCTRNVLRCTNSKCKANFWNRDINAARNMLELLKSGLKEKHGARRLRVFRRGQ
;
A
#
# COMPACT_ATOMS: atom_id res chain seq x y z
N MET A 1 -37.21 -23.38 20.87
CA MET A 1 -37.31 -22.62 19.61
C MET A 1 -37.32 -21.14 19.97
N PRO A 2 -36.36 -20.31 19.51
CA PRO A 2 -36.44 -18.87 19.76
C PRO A 2 -37.42 -18.23 18.78
N SER A 3 -38.34 -17.44 19.32
CA SER A 3 -39.43 -16.75 18.63
C SER A 3 -38.93 -15.67 17.66
N SER A 4 -39.56 -15.61 16.50
CA SER A 4 -39.28 -14.74 15.34
C SER A 4 -39.68 -13.26 15.50
N ASP A 5 -40.14 -12.84 16.68
CA ASP A 5 -40.84 -11.56 16.86
C ASP A 5 -39.92 -10.36 17.11
N SER A 6 -38.68 -10.59 17.58
CA SER A 6 -37.65 -9.56 17.78
C SER A 6 -37.32 -8.77 16.49
N SER A 7 -37.52 -9.40 15.32
CA SER A 7 -37.30 -8.77 14.02
C SER A 7 -38.40 -7.77 13.64
N TYR A 8 -39.65 -8.06 13.99
CA TYR A 8 -40.80 -7.25 13.55
C TYR A 8 -41.01 -6.02 14.43
N ASP A 9 -40.85 -6.16 15.74
CA ASP A 9 -40.95 -5.02 16.67
C ASP A 9 -39.83 -3.99 16.41
N LEU A 10 -38.61 -4.47 16.17
CA LEU A 10 -37.49 -3.61 15.80
C LEU A 10 -37.72 -2.93 14.44
N TYR A 11 -38.32 -3.64 13.49
CA TYR A 11 -38.72 -3.07 12.19
C TYR A 11 -39.79 -1.98 12.37
N PHE A 12 -40.83 -2.23 13.18
CA PHE A 12 -41.90 -1.27 13.45
C PHE A 12 -41.39 -0.02 14.16
N GLN A 13 -40.50 -0.17 15.14
CA GLN A 13 -39.85 0.97 15.82
C GLN A 13 -39.03 1.81 14.84
N ARG A 14 -38.27 1.17 13.95
CA ARG A 14 -37.50 1.88 12.90
C ARG A 14 -38.43 2.56 11.89
N LEU A 15 -39.53 1.92 11.52
CA LEU A 15 -40.51 2.47 10.59
C LEU A 15 -41.22 3.68 11.20
N GLN A 16 -41.64 3.61 12.46
CA GLN A 16 -42.22 4.75 13.18
C GLN A 16 -41.24 5.91 13.32
N PHE A 17 -39.96 5.64 13.63
CA PHE A 17 -38.92 6.67 13.65
C PHE A 17 -38.76 7.31 12.27
N PHE A 18 -38.64 6.50 11.21
CA PHE A 18 -38.53 6.99 9.84
C PHE A 18 -39.75 7.84 9.44
N TRP A 19 -40.96 7.39 9.77
CA TRP A 19 -42.21 8.09 9.46
C TRP A 19 -42.30 9.45 10.16
N LYS A 20 -41.95 9.50 11.46
CA LYS A 20 -41.91 10.76 12.24
C LYS A 20 -40.94 11.78 11.63
N HIS A 21 -39.83 11.33 11.06
CA HIS A 21 -38.82 12.19 10.46
C HIS A 21 -38.91 12.31 8.93
N LEU A 22 -39.92 11.71 8.29
CA LEU A 22 -40.02 11.62 6.83
C LEU A 22 -40.05 12.99 6.17
N ARG A 23 -40.82 13.93 6.71
CA ARG A 23 -40.91 15.31 6.17
C ARG A 23 -39.57 16.03 6.24
N PHE A 24 -38.86 15.90 7.36
CA PHE A 24 -37.50 16.44 7.50
C PHE A 24 -36.54 15.77 6.50
N LEU A 25 -36.59 14.45 6.33
CA LEU A 25 -35.74 13.74 5.38
C LEU A 25 -36.02 14.11 3.92
N LEU A 26 -37.29 14.32 3.56
CA LEU A 26 -37.69 14.77 2.22
C LEU A 26 -37.26 16.20 1.94
N VAL A 27 -37.46 17.13 2.89
CA VAL A 27 -36.99 18.51 2.79
C VAL A 27 -35.46 18.55 2.75
N PHE A 28 -34.79 17.82 3.65
CA PHE A 28 -33.34 17.68 3.65
C PHE A 28 -32.83 17.08 2.34
N SER A 29 -33.49 16.08 1.76
CA SER A 29 -33.12 15.50 0.46
C SER A 29 -33.42 16.43 -0.72
N ALA A 30 -34.39 17.32 -0.60
CA ALA A 30 -34.71 18.31 -1.64
C ALA A 30 -33.74 19.50 -1.58
N GLU A 31 -33.38 19.96 -0.38
CA GLU A 31 -32.45 21.07 -0.13
C GLU A 31 -30.99 20.63 -0.31
N GLN A 32 -30.58 19.54 0.36
CA GLN A 32 -29.33 18.85 0.10
C GLN A 32 -29.56 17.97 -1.12
N ALA A 33 -29.41 18.54 -2.31
CA ALA A 33 -29.44 17.76 -3.53
C ALA A 33 -28.28 16.75 -3.51
N PHE A 34 -28.50 15.57 -2.92
CA PHE A 34 -27.51 14.51 -2.76
C PHE A 34 -26.88 14.11 -4.09
N LEU A 35 -27.63 14.26 -5.19
CA LEU A 35 -27.13 14.10 -6.55
C LEU A 35 -26.07 15.16 -6.92
N ARG A 36 -26.27 16.43 -6.55
CA ARG A 36 -25.25 17.50 -6.71
C ARG A 36 -24.02 17.19 -5.85
N TRP A 37 -24.21 16.63 -4.66
CA TRP A 37 -23.09 16.22 -3.80
C TRP A 37 -22.31 15.04 -4.38
N ARG A 38 -22.97 13.98 -4.86
CA ARG A 38 -22.29 12.88 -5.58
C ARG A 38 -21.55 13.37 -6.82
N PHE A 39 -22.20 14.21 -7.63
CA PHE A 39 -21.58 14.80 -8.82
C PHE A 39 -20.32 15.62 -8.49
N THR A 40 -20.38 16.46 -7.44
CA THR A 40 -19.24 17.25 -6.99
C THR A 40 -18.11 16.37 -6.44
N GLN A 41 -18.44 15.31 -5.68
CA GLN A 41 -17.46 14.31 -5.23
C GLN A 41 -16.79 13.59 -6.40
N ASP A 42 -17.56 13.14 -7.39
CA ASP A 42 -17.02 12.45 -8.56
C ASP A 42 -16.12 13.37 -9.38
N ARG A 43 -16.52 14.64 -9.57
CA ARG A 43 -15.69 15.65 -10.23
C ARG A 43 -14.40 15.92 -9.45
N ALA A 44 -14.47 16.03 -8.12
CA ALA A 44 -13.29 16.21 -7.27
C ALA A 44 -12.34 15.00 -7.34
N LYS A 45 -12.89 13.78 -7.29
CA LYS A 45 -12.15 12.53 -7.49
C LYS A 45 -11.47 12.49 -8.85
N MET A 46 -12.18 12.80 -9.93
CA MET A 46 -11.60 12.86 -11.28
C MET A 46 -10.47 13.89 -11.37
N LYS A 47 -10.66 15.08 -10.79
CA LYS A 47 -9.63 16.14 -10.75
C LYS A 47 -8.39 15.68 -9.97
N ALA A 48 -8.58 15.00 -8.84
CA ALA A 48 -7.47 14.45 -8.05
C ALA A 48 -6.70 13.37 -8.84
N LEU A 49 -7.41 12.45 -9.50
CA LEU A 49 -6.80 11.39 -10.33
C LEU A 49 -6.04 11.97 -11.52
N ASP A 50 -6.61 12.95 -12.22
CA ASP A 50 -5.95 13.62 -13.33
C ASP A 50 -4.73 14.42 -12.87
N THR A 51 -4.80 15.05 -11.69
CA THR A 51 -3.64 15.73 -11.07
C THR A 51 -2.52 14.74 -10.78
N LEU A 52 -2.82 13.56 -10.25
CA LEU A 52 -1.84 12.50 -10.02
C LEU A 52 -1.27 11.97 -11.34
N ALA A 53 -2.12 11.72 -12.34
CA ALA A 53 -1.68 11.25 -13.65
C ALA A 53 -0.77 12.27 -14.36
N LYS A 54 -1.08 13.56 -14.23
CA LYS A 54 -0.23 14.68 -14.70
C LYS A 54 1.12 14.74 -13.99
N ARG A 55 1.17 14.44 -12.68
CA ARG A 55 2.44 14.39 -11.95
C ARG A 55 3.35 13.26 -12.43
N ILE A 56 2.78 12.11 -12.81
CA ILE A 56 3.55 10.97 -13.36
C ILE A 56 3.92 11.21 -14.82
N VAL A 57 2.97 11.69 -15.63
CA VAL A 57 3.14 11.97 -17.06
C VAL A 57 2.73 13.42 -17.35
N PRO A 58 3.66 14.38 -17.20
CA PRO A 58 3.36 15.79 -17.44
C PRO A 58 2.93 16.04 -18.89
N LYS A 59 3.71 15.50 -19.84
CA LYS A 59 3.44 15.57 -21.28
C LYS A 59 2.81 14.26 -21.74
N ALA A 60 1.55 14.30 -22.20
CA ALA A 60 0.87 13.13 -22.70
C ALA A 60 1.55 12.62 -23.97
N SER A 61 1.91 11.34 -24.00
CA SER A 61 2.50 10.69 -25.16
C SER A 61 2.29 9.18 -25.07
N LYS A 62 1.83 8.58 -26.18
CA LYS A 62 1.68 7.13 -26.28
C LYS A 62 3.01 6.38 -26.40
N GLN A 63 4.11 7.10 -26.64
CA GLN A 63 5.46 6.52 -26.58
C GLN A 63 5.92 6.29 -25.13
N VAL A 64 5.29 6.93 -24.14
CA VAL A 64 5.56 6.68 -22.73
C VAL A 64 4.83 5.42 -22.29
N CYS A 65 5.58 4.42 -21.84
CA CYS A 65 5.05 3.18 -21.27
C CYS A 65 5.08 3.23 -19.74
N ILE A 66 3.96 2.88 -19.13
CA ILE A 66 3.83 2.73 -17.67
C ILE A 66 3.51 1.26 -17.38
N ALA A 67 4.41 0.58 -16.68
CA ALA A 67 4.08 -0.68 -16.04
C ALA A 67 3.19 -0.42 -14.82
N TYR A 68 1.99 -1.02 -14.83
CA TYR A 68 1.04 -0.93 -13.72
C TYR A 68 0.76 -2.33 -13.22
N GLY A 69 0.91 -2.56 -11.93
CA GLY A 69 0.82 -3.91 -11.43
C GLY A 69 -0.58 -4.36 -11.03
N ASP A 70 -0.76 -5.67 -11.01
CA ASP A 70 -2.04 -6.38 -10.89
C ASP A 70 -2.50 -6.60 -9.44
N TRP A 71 -2.27 -5.61 -8.56
CA TRP A 71 -2.66 -5.69 -7.15
C TRP A 71 -4.14 -6.08 -6.97
N SER A 72 -4.37 -7.29 -6.46
CA SER A 72 -5.69 -7.95 -6.44
C SER A 72 -6.28 -8.15 -5.05
N ARG A 73 -5.75 -7.48 -4.01
CA ARG A 73 -6.26 -7.65 -2.65
C ARG A 73 -7.63 -7.01 -2.49
N ARG A 74 -8.67 -7.84 -2.32
CA ARG A 74 -10.09 -7.43 -2.21
C ARG A 74 -10.39 -6.60 -0.97
N ASN A 75 -9.79 -6.97 0.15
CA ASN A 75 -9.86 -6.23 1.40
C ASN A 75 -8.66 -5.28 1.38
N GLY A 76 -8.89 -3.98 1.20
CA GLY A 76 -7.86 -2.95 1.11
C GLY A 76 -6.86 -2.96 2.30
N ILE A 77 -5.96 -1.98 2.34
CA ILE A 77 -5.02 -1.89 3.45
C ILE A 77 -5.82 -1.57 4.73
N LYS A 78 -5.69 -2.41 5.78
CA LYS A 78 -6.39 -2.22 7.05
C LYS A 78 -6.20 -0.80 7.56
N GLY A 79 -7.31 -0.12 7.91
CA GLY A 79 -7.29 1.26 8.41
C GLY A 79 -7.22 2.33 7.31
N HIS A 80 -7.24 1.95 6.03
CA HIS A 80 -7.22 2.88 4.91
C HIS A 80 -8.39 2.60 3.95
N ALA A 81 -8.88 3.67 3.33
CA ALA A 81 -9.84 3.56 2.25
C ALA A 81 -9.22 2.78 1.06
N SER A 82 -10.06 2.04 0.35
CA SER A 82 -9.65 1.36 -0.89
C SER A 82 -9.17 2.39 -1.91
N GLY A 83 -7.97 2.18 -2.44
CA GLY A 83 -7.40 3.04 -3.47
C GLY A 83 -8.21 3.01 -4.76
N PRO A 84 -8.28 4.12 -5.53
CA PRO A 84 -9.03 4.21 -6.77
C PRO A 84 -8.30 3.54 -7.95
N VAL A 85 -7.89 2.27 -7.82
CA VAL A 85 -7.02 1.54 -8.76
C VAL A 85 -7.55 1.63 -10.20
N LYS A 86 -8.81 1.22 -10.44
CA LYS A 86 -9.42 1.24 -11.78
C LYS A 86 -9.49 2.65 -12.37
N GLY A 87 -9.98 3.62 -11.58
CA GLY A 87 -10.10 5.01 -12.02
C GLY A 87 -8.75 5.65 -12.33
N PHE A 88 -7.71 5.28 -11.58
CA PHE A 88 -6.37 5.79 -11.80
C PHE A 88 -5.71 5.20 -13.05
N VAL A 89 -5.90 3.91 -13.31
CA VAL A 89 -5.45 3.27 -14.55
C VAL A 89 -6.09 3.94 -15.77
N GLU A 90 -7.40 4.23 -15.73
CA GLU A 90 -8.09 4.95 -16.81
C GLU A 90 -7.56 6.38 -17.00
N ALA A 91 -7.27 7.09 -15.91
CA ALA A 91 -6.64 8.41 -15.98
C ALA A 91 -5.24 8.35 -16.63
N LEU A 92 -4.44 7.33 -16.33
CA LEU A 92 -3.12 7.11 -16.92
C LEU A 92 -3.20 6.72 -18.41
N LYS A 93 -4.14 5.85 -18.79
CA LYS A 93 -4.36 5.44 -20.19
C LYS A 93 -4.67 6.61 -21.13
N ARG A 94 -5.31 7.67 -20.62
CA ARG A 94 -5.54 8.91 -21.38
C ARG A 94 -4.24 9.64 -21.74
N ARG A 95 -3.15 9.42 -20.98
CA ARG A 95 -1.87 10.15 -21.11
C ARG A 95 -0.72 9.31 -21.64
N ALA A 96 -0.73 8.00 -21.38
CA ALA A 96 0.37 7.09 -21.68
C ALA A 96 -0.15 5.70 -22.07
N THR A 97 0.75 4.84 -22.53
CA THR A 97 0.48 3.43 -22.76
C THR A 97 0.68 2.68 -21.43
N VAL A 98 -0.41 2.15 -20.86
CA VAL A 98 -0.38 1.45 -19.57
C VAL A 98 -0.34 -0.05 -19.83
N ILE A 99 0.69 -0.72 -19.32
CA ILE A 99 0.93 -2.16 -19.49
C ILE A 99 0.68 -2.84 -18.14
N PRO A 100 -0.32 -3.72 -18.03
CA PRO A 100 -0.54 -4.51 -16.83
C PRO A 100 0.62 -5.50 -16.63
N MET A 101 1.10 -5.64 -15.40
CA MET A 101 2.25 -6.49 -15.09
C MET A 101 1.99 -7.31 -13.82
N ASP A 102 2.32 -8.60 -13.83
CA ASP A 102 2.31 -9.42 -12.61
C ASP A 102 3.35 -8.86 -11.63
N GLU A 103 2.95 -8.49 -10.42
CA GLU A 103 3.86 -7.95 -9.39
C GLU A 103 4.55 -9.04 -8.54
N TYR A 104 4.43 -10.31 -8.91
CA TYR A 104 4.95 -11.41 -8.10
C TYR A 104 6.41 -11.19 -7.64
N ARG A 105 6.59 -11.09 -6.32
CA ARG A 105 7.85 -10.88 -5.57
C ARG A 105 8.59 -9.56 -5.84
N THR A 106 8.05 -8.62 -6.60
CA THR A 106 8.73 -7.34 -6.90
C THR A 106 9.10 -6.55 -5.64
N SER A 107 8.27 -6.60 -4.60
CA SER A 107 8.54 -5.89 -3.35
C SER A 107 9.57 -6.57 -2.43
N ILE A 108 9.85 -7.86 -2.61
CA ILE A 108 10.68 -8.66 -1.69
C ILE A 108 11.95 -9.22 -2.32
N THR A 109 12.16 -9.02 -3.62
CA THR A 109 13.39 -9.38 -4.33
C THR A 109 14.26 -8.14 -4.47
N CYS A 110 15.55 -8.23 -4.18
CA CYS A 110 16.48 -7.10 -4.26
C CYS A 110 16.68 -6.67 -5.72
N SER A 111 16.42 -5.40 -6.03
CA SER A 111 16.62 -4.86 -7.39
C SER A 111 18.09 -4.77 -7.84
N CYS A 112 19.06 -4.92 -6.92
CA CYS A 112 20.48 -4.92 -7.28
C CYS A 112 21.09 -6.32 -7.47
N CYS A 113 20.66 -7.32 -6.70
CA CYS A 113 21.30 -8.65 -6.72
C CYS A 113 20.31 -9.82 -6.77
N HIS A 114 19.02 -9.51 -6.89
CA HIS A 114 17.90 -10.44 -6.98
C HIS A 114 17.78 -11.49 -5.85
N GLN A 115 18.51 -11.31 -4.74
CA GLN A 115 18.31 -12.09 -3.53
C GLN A 115 17.05 -11.64 -2.77
N ARG A 116 16.46 -12.57 -2.00
CA ARG A 116 15.29 -12.29 -1.17
C ARG A 116 15.65 -11.33 -0.03
N LEU A 117 14.90 -10.24 0.06
CA LEU A 117 14.99 -9.27 1.14
C LEU A 117 14.28 -9.78 2.41
N LYS A 118 14.80 -9.39 3.56
CA LYS A 118 14.19 -9.60 4.88
C LYS A 118 13.61 -8.29 5.40
N GLN A 119 12.70 -8.39 6.36
CA GLN A 119 12.18 -7.20 7.03
C GLN A 119 13.30 -6.51 7.81
N ALA A 120 13.47 -5.20 7.64
CA ALA A 120 14.49 -4.47 8.37
C ALA A 120 14.03 -4.18 9.80
N ARG A 121 14.94 -4.37 10.74
CA ARG A 121 14.81 -3.91 12.11
C ARG A 121 15.73 -2.70 12.31
N LEU A 122 15.16 -1.56 12.68
CA LEU A 122 15.88 -0.30 12.78
C LEU A 122 15.73 0.29 14.18
N PHE A 123 16.76 1.02 14.62
CA PHE A 123 16.69 1.75 15.88
C PHE A 123 15.72 2.92 15.75
N THR A 124 14.75 2.97 16.65
CA THR A 124 13.73 4.01 16.73
C THR A 124 13.73 4.62 18.12
N LYS A 125 13.45 5.93 18.21
CA LYS A 125 13.33 6.62 19.50
C LYS A 125 12.16 6.02 20.27
N MET A 126 12.38 5.64 21.53
CA MET A 126 11.30 5.22 22.42
C MET A 126 10.37 6.43 22.66
N LYS A 127 9.07 6.28 22.32
CA LYS A 127 8.04 7.24 22.74
C LYS A 127 7.70 6.96 24.21
N ARG A 128 7.26 7.96 24.97
CA ARG A 128 6.99 7.83 26.43
C ARG A 128 5.92 6.76 26.70
N LYS A 129 5.91 6.20 27.91
CA LYS A 129 5.18 4.98 28.35
C LYS A 129 3.66 4.96 28.08
N GLU A 130 3.01 6.07 27.80
CA GLU A 130 1.54 6.17 27.73
C GLU A 130 0.92 5.71 26.39
N ASP A 131 1.70 5.62 25.30
CA ASP A 131 1.18 5.24 23.97
C ASP A 131 1.38 3.75 23.60
N GLU A 132 1.86 2.92 24.52
CA GLU A 132 2.39 1.58 24.22
C GLU A 132 1.46 0.45 24.70
N VAL A 133 0.29 0.29 24.08
CA VAL A 133 -0.42 -1.00 24.07
C VAL A 133 -0.24 -1.63 22.70
N ASP A 134 0.92 -2.27 22.49
CA ASP A 134 1.09 -3.58 21.83
C ASP A 134 2.59 -3.85 21.61
N ILE A 135 2.93 -5.14 21.59
CA ILE A 135 4.24 -5.81 21.46
C ILE A 135 4.81 -6.22 22.83
N ARG A 136 4.43 -7.44 23.24
CA ARG A 136 5.18 -8.39 24.09
C ARG A 136 6.55 -7.84 24.54
N GLN A 137 6.60 -7.20 25.70
CA GLN A 137 7.85 -6.88 26.36
C GLN A 137 8.52 -8.19 26.77
N LYS A 138 9.41 -8.73 25.92
CA LYS A 138 10.33 -9.78 26.37
C LYS A 138 11.42 -9.10 27.18
N GLU A 139 11.49 -9.41 28.47
CA GLU A 139 12.49 -8.88 29.40
C GLU A 139 13.94 -9.18 28.98
N ARG A 140 14.16 -10.19 28.11
CA ARG A 140 15.48 -10.48 27.54
C ARG A 140 15.40 -10.78 26.03
N PRO A 141 16.25 -10.13 25.20
CA PRO A 141 16.36 -10.46 23.78
C PRO A 141 16.95 -11.87 23.60
N SER A 142 16.41 -12.62 22.64
CA SER A 142 16.94 -13.94 22.27
C SER A 142 18.36 -13.86 21.70
N LYS A 143 19.13 -14.96 21.72
CA LYS A 143 20.49 -15.02 21.13
C LYS A 143 20.54 -14.50 19.68
N LYS A 144 19.48 -14.74 18.89
CA LYS A 144 19.36 -14.25 17.51
C LYS A 144 19.17 -12.72 17.46
N GLU A 145 18.39 -12.17 18.37
CA GLU A 145 18.16 -10.72 18.48
C GLU A 145 19.42 -9.98 18.92
N VAL A 146 20.19 -10.54 19.86
CA VAL A 146 21.48 -9.95 20.27
C VAL A 146 22.44 -9.85 19.08
N LYS A 147 22.59 -10.92 18.29
CA LYS A 147 23.42 -10.92 17.07
C LYS A 147 22.95 -9.86 16.07
N GLU A 148 21.65 -9.71 15.90
CA GLU A 148 21.05 -8.71 15.00
C GLU A 148 21.24 -7.27 15.52
N ILE A 149 21.17 -7.04 16.84
CA ILE A 149 21.47 -5.74 17.45
C ILE A 149 22.92 -5.33 17.16
N VAL A 150 23.87 -6.25 17.36
CA VAL A 150 25.30 -6.01 17.07
C VAL A 150 25.49 -5.67 15.59
N GLU A 151 24.81 -6.40 14.70
CA GLU A 151 24.89 -6.17 13.27
C GLU A 151 24.28 -4.82 12.85
N MET A 152 23.15 -4.44 13.43
CA MET A 152 22.45 -3.18 13.16
C MET A 152 23.13 -1.97 13.81
N ALA A 153 23.98 -2.16 14.82
CA ALA A 153 24.72 -1.08 15.48
C ALA A 153 25.56 -0.26 14.49
N LYS A 154 26.10 -0.92 13.44
CA LYS A 154 26.86 -0.28 12.35
C LYS A 154 26.04 0.74 11.55
N PHE A 155 24.71 0.63 11.59
CA PHE A 155 23.77 1.51 10.88
C PHE A 155 23.00 2.43 11.84
N LYS A 156 23.47 2.59 13.08
CA LYS A 156 22.83 3.47 14.06
C LYS A 156 22.92 4.92 13.58
N ASN A 157 21.77 5.59 13.55
CA ASN A 157 21.72 7.01 13.18
C ASN A 157 22.42 7.85 14.26
N PRO A 158 23.44 8.67 13.92
CA PRO A 158 24.14 9.52 14.89
C PRO A 158 23.21 10.44 15.68
N LYS A 159 22.11 10.90 15.08
CA LYS A 159 21.09 11.76 15.73
C LYS A 159 20.32 11.07 16.87
N LEU A 160 20.54 9.77 17.05
CA LEU A 160 19.96 8.94 18.08
C LEU A 160 21.01 8.42 19.09
N ALA A 161 22.23 8.97 19.09
CA ALA A 161 23.28 8.56 20.03
C ALA A 161 22.83 8.72 21.48
N ASP A 162 22.31 9.91 21.83
CA ASP A 162 21.97 10.31 23.21
C ASP A 162 20.53 9.92 23.62
N LYS A 163 19.81 9.20 22.76
CA LYS A 163 18.39 8.88 22.98
C LYS A 163 18.24 7.41 23.36
N LYS A 164 17.29 7.13 24.26
CA LYS A 164 16.81 5.77 24.50
C LYS A 164 16.15 5.25 23.21
N VAL A 165 16.77 4.24 22.61
CA VAL A 165 16.34 3.63 21.34
C VAL A 165 15.95 2.19 21.53
N VAL A 166 14.95 1.75 20.76
CA VAL A 166 14.51 0.35 20.69
C VAL A 166 14.61 -0.10 19.24
N LEU A 167 15.03 -1.35 19.05
CA LEU A 167 15.09 -1.97 17.73
C LEU A 167 13.68 -2.45 17.34
N LYS A 168 13.09 -1.84 16.30
CA LYS A 168 11.72 -2.14 15.87
C LYS A 168 11.67 -2.63 14.43
N CYS A 169 10.83 -3.64 14.18
CA CYS A 169 10.52 -4.09 12.82
C CYS A 169 9.81 -2.98 12.04
N THR A 170 10.32 -2.66 10.86
CA THR A 170 9.69 -1.68 9.96
C THR A 170 9.05 -2.39 8.78
N ARG A 171 7.85 -1.97 8.35
CA ARG A 171 7.20 -2.57 7.16
C ARG A 171 7.77 -1.99 5.87
N ASN A 172 8.12 -0.71 5.86
CA ASN A 172 8.47 0.04 4.64
C ASN A 172 9.94 -0.10 4.25
N VAL A 173 10.80 -0.58 5.14
CA VAL A 173 12.22 -0.78 4.87
C VAL A 173 12.54 -2.27 4.93
N LEU A 174 13.29 -2.74 3.94
CA LEU A 174 13.74 -4.11 3.81
C LEU A 174 15.26 -4.16 3.80
N ARG A 175 15.83 -5.27 4.23
CA ARG A 175 17.26 -5.51 4.31
C ARG A 175 17.68 -6.58 3.33
N CYS A 176 18.75 -6.33 2.57
CA CYS A 176 19.37 -7.31 1.72
C CYS A 176 20.24 -8.26 2.54
N THR A 177 20.07 -9.56 2.34
CA THR A 177 20.88 -10.60 3.02
C THR A 177 22.25 -10.78 2.38
N ASN A 178 22.41 -10.36 1.14
CA ASN A 178 23.69 -10.42 0.44
C ASN A 178 24.66 -9.40 1.05
N SER A 179 25.69 -9.88 1.75
CA SER A 179 26.75 -9.03 2.31
C SER A 179 27.56 -8.28 1.25
N LYS A 180 27.61 -8.81 0.02
CA LYS A 180 28.29 -8.17 -1.12
C LYS A 180 27.42 -7.11 -1.82
N CYS A 181 26.13 -7.01 -1.49
CA CYS A 181 25.23 -6.06 -2.12
C CYS A 181 25.38 -4.68 -1.49
N LYS A 182 25.84 -3.71 -2.29
CA LYS A 182 26.04 -2.32 -1.86
C LYS A 182 24.77 -1.63 -1.34
N ALA A 183 23.59 -2.11 -1.72
CA ALA A 183 22.32 -1.48 -1.34
C ALA A 183 22.09 -1.53 0.19
N ASN A 184 22.43 -2.66 0.85
CA ASN A 184 22.15 -2.98 2.25
C ASN A 184 20.66 -2.93 2.66
N PHE A 185 19.99 -1.79 2.45
CA PHE A 185 18.59 -1.55 2.74
C PHE A 185 17.85 -0.98 1.53
N TRP A 186 16.55 -1.24 1.49
CA TRP A 186 15.63 -0.75 0.49
C TRP A 186 14.39 -0.15 1.12
N ASN A 187 13.98 1.02 0.65
CA ASN A 187 12.56 1.35 0.71
C ASN A 187 11.80 0.34 -0.17
N ARG A 188 10.78 -0.30 0.40
CA ARG A 188 10.00 -1.37 -0.23
C ARG A 188 9.40 -0.93 -1.56
N ASP A 189 8.83 0.27 -1.61
CA ASP A 189 8.12 0.79 -2.78
C ASP A 189 9.11 1.19 -3.89
N ILE A 190 10.24 1.81 -3.51
CA ILE A 190 11.33 2.12 -4.46
C ILE A 190 11.90 0.84 -5.08
N ASN A 191 12.13 -0.20 -4.27
CA ASN A 191 12.62 -1.48 -4.76
C ASN A 191 11.61 -2.16 -5.69
N ALA A 192 10.33 -2.17 -5.32
CA ALA A 192 9.27 -2.70 -6.18
C ALA A 192 9.21 -1.97 -7.52
N ALA A 193 9.24 -0.64 -7.53
CA ALA A 193 9.22 0.16 -8.75
C ALA A 193 10.42 -0.13 -9.67
N ARG A 194 11.63 -0.31 -9.11
CA ARG A 194 12.82 -0.68 -9.88
C ARG A 194 12.69 -2.05 -10.54
N ASN A 195 12.19 -3.04 -9.80
CA ASN A 195 11.94 -4.38 -10.33
C ASN A 195 10.85 -4.37 -11.41
N MET A 196 9.79 -3.58 -11.24
CA MET A 196 8.74 -3.40 -12.26
C MET A 196 9.30 -2.80 -13.55
N LEU A 197 10.19 -1.81 -13.45
CA LEU A 197 10.86 -1.23 -14.60
C LEU A 197 11.78 -2.23 -15.30
N GLU A 198 12.52 -3.05 -14.55
CA GLU A 198 13.37 -4.11 -15.11
C GLU A 198 12.54 -5.16 -15.87
N LEU A 199 11.42 -5.59 -15.29
CA LEU A 199 10.47 -6.50 -15.95
C LEU A 199 9.90 -5.90 -17.23
N LEU A 200 9.51 -4.62 -17.20
CA LEU A 200 8.99 -3.92 -18.38
C LEU A 200 10.04 -3.85 -19.50
N LYS A 201 11.27 -3.45 -19.17
CA LYS A 201 12.37 -3.38 -20.14
C LYS A 201 12.67 -4.74 -20.75
N SER A 202 12.63 -5.80 -19.93
CA SER A 202 12.85 -7.17 -20.41
C SER A 202 11.75 -7.59 -21.38
N GLY A 203 10.48 -7.28 -21.06
CA GLY A 203 9.35 -7.60 -21.95
C GLY A 203 9.33 -6.82 -23.27
N LEU A 204 9.83 -5.58 -23.29
CA LEU A 204 9.84 -4.75 -24.52
C LEU A 204 10.98 -5.10 -25.49
N LYS A 205 12.09 -5.66 -25.00
CA LYS A 205 13.27 -5.95 -25.83
C LYS A 205 13.13 -7.20 -26.71
N GLU A 206 12.18 -8.08 -26.42
CA GLU A 206 12.11 -9.39 -27.06
C GLU A 206 10.84 -9.50 -27.93
N LYS A 207 11.02 -9.58 -29.26
CA LYS A 207 9.93 -9.58 -30.26
C LYS A 207 9.10 -10.88 -30.36
N HIS A 208 9.44 -11.96 -29.65
CA HIS A 208 8.73 -13.24 -29.80
C HIS A 208 8.72 -14.00 -28.47
N GLY A 209 7.69 -13.75 -27.65
CA GLY A 209 7.24 -14.63 -26.56
C GLY A 209 8.33 -15.38 -25.80
N ALA A 210 9.04 -14.71 -24.89
CA ALA A 210 9.89 -15.40 -23.92
C ALA A 210 9.91 -14.71 -22.54
N ARG A 211 10.60 -15.36 -21.62
CA ARG A 211 10.03 -15.90 -20.39
C ARG A 211 10.45 -15.01 -19.22
N ARG A 212 9.50 -14.25 -18.63
CA ARG A 212 9.63 -13.42 -17.41
C ARG A 212 10.84 -13.77 -16.55
N LEU A 213 11.68 -12.81 -16.15
CA LEU A 213 12.88 -13.02 -15.33
C LEU A 213 12.69 -14.10 -14.25
N ARG A 214 13.59 -15.10 -14.21
CA ARG A 214 13.44 -16.34 -13.40
C ARG A 214 13.06 -16.05 -11.95
N VAL A 215 13.69 -15.06 -11.34
CA VAL A 215 13.49 -14.66 -9.94
C VAL A 215 12.07 -14.14 -9.63
N PHE A 216 11.34 -13.70 -10.66
CA PHE A 216 9.97 -13.21 -10.59
C PHE A 216 8.96 -14.21 -11.20
N ARG A 217 9.38 -15.39 -11.64
CA ARG A 217 8.43 -16.44 -12.08
C ARG A 217 7.73 -17.01 -10.84
N ARG A 218 6.43 -17.28 -10.98
CA ARG A 218 5.73 -18.15 -10.05
C ARG A 218 6.35 -19.54 -10.19
N GLY A 219 6.62 -20.22 -9.07
CA GLY A 219 7.10 -21.60 -9.11
C GLY A 219 6.04 -22.45 -9.80
N GLN A 220 6.47 -23.30 -10.73
CA GLN A 220 5.69 -24.48 -11.12
C GLN A 220 5.70 -25.46 -9.95
#